data_AF-A0A941E1J3-F1
#
_entry.id   AF-A0A941E1J3-F1
#
_cell.length_a   1.000
_cell.length_b   1.000
_cell.length_c   1.000
_cell.angle_alpha   90.00
_cell.angle_beta   90.00
_cell.angle_gamma   90.00
#
_symmetry.space_group_name_H-M   'P 1'
#
loop_
_entity.id
_entity.type
_entity.pdbx_description
1 polymer ?
#
loop_
_entity_poly.entity_id
_entity_poly.type
_entity_poly.pdbx_seq_one_letter_code
_entity_poly.pdbx_strand_id
1 'polypeptide(L)'
;MSEVNTRPSELVLLQRVRNQLIDYLEIAASFQAQQDFQTQAPETDVATEVLEQWADWVSPDWREELRTPTFSEQERTAIGQYQLIWEQTHNNLVRPLPALVYIHLAPAWQELRVAAERCLAVFMVRGKLSDMEEATT
;
A
#
# COMPACT_ATOMS: atom_id res chain seq x y z
N MET A 1 32.32 25.95 -8.38
CA MET A 1 31.76 24.61 -8.12
C MET A 1 30.28 24.81 -7.90
N SER A 2 29.47 24.47 -8.90
CA SER A 2 28.01 24.61 -8.79
C SER A 2 27.49 23.53 -7.85
N GLU A 3 26.77 23.91 -6.81
CA GLU A 3 25.99 22.97 -6.00
C GLU A 3 25.07 22.20 -6.94
N VAL A 4 25.30 20.89 -7.07
CA VAL A 4 24.32 20.00 -7.68
C VAL A 4 23.08 20.11 -6.81
N ASN A 5 22.00 20.62 -7.38
CA ASN A 5 20.70 20.70 -6.72
C ASN A 5 20.27 19.26 -6.39
N THR A 6 20.51 18.82 -5.16
CA THR A 6 20.37 17.43 -4.68
C THR A 6 18.92 17.06 -4.35
N ARG A 7 17.95 17.92 -4.68
CA ARG A 7 16.54 17.64 -4.42
C ARG A 7 16.02 16.63 -5.44
N PRO A 8 15.42 15.50 -5.01
CA PRO A 8 14.75 14.57 -5.91
C PRO A 8 13.68 15.30 -6.72
N SER A 9 13.52 14.92 -7.99
CA SER A 9 12.42 15.44 -8.80
C SER A 9 11.08 14.94 -8.29
N GLU A 10 10.00 15.62 -8.68
CA GLU A 10 8.63 15.20 -8.36
C GLU A 10 8.35 13.78 -8.85
N LEU A 11 8.87 13.40 -10.02
CA LEU A 11 8.71 12.07 -10.56
C LEU A 11 9.39 11.01 -9.67
N VAL A 12 10.62 11.26 -9.21
CA VAL A 12 11.33 10.37 -8.28
C VAL A 12 10.60 10.26 -6.94
N LEU A 13 10.03 11.35 -6.43
CA LEU A 13 9.22 11.30 -5.20
C LEU A 13 7.97 10.43 -5.40
N LEU A 14 7.28 10.58 -6.53
CA LEU A 14 6.12 9.77 -6.86
C LEU A 14 6.48 8.29 -7.08
N GLN A 15 7.66 8.00 -7.64
CA GLN A 15 8.20 6.63 -7.77
C GLN A 15 8.43 5.99 -6.40
N ARG A 16 8.93 6.75 -5.42
CA ARG A 16 9.09 6.28 -4.04
C ARG A 16 7.74 5.97 -3.39
N VAL A 17 6.74 6.86 -3.57
CA VAL A 17 5.37 6.58 -3.09
C VAL A 17 4.83 5.29 -3.71
N ARG A 18 5.04 5.09 -5.02
CA ARG A 18 4.67 3.85 -5.69
C ARG A 18 5.36 2.63 -5.08
N ASN A 19 6.66 2.73 -4.77
CA ASN A 19 7.41 1.64 -4.14
C ASN A 19 6.91 1.36 -2.71
N GLN A 20 6.56 2.40 -1.94
CA GLN A 20 5.97 2.25 -0.61
C GLN A 20 4.59 1.61 -0.63
N LEU A 21 3.77 1.91 -1.64
CA LEU A 21 2.51 1.20 -1.87
C LEU A 21 2.73 -0.29 -2.13
N ILE A 22 3.77 -0.66 -2.89
CA ILE A 22 4.16 -2.06 -3.08
C ILE A 22 4.53 -2.70 -1.74
N ASP A 23 5.39 -2.05 -0.94
CA ASP A 23 5.81 -2.55 0.38
C ASP A 23 4.62 -2.77 1.33
N TYR A 24 3.70 -1.81 1.38
CA TYR A 24 2.46 -1.96 2.13
C TYR A 24 1.62 -3.14 1.62
N LEU A 25 1.42 -3.25 0.29
CA LEU A 25 0.59 -4.29 -0.30
C LEU A 25 1.17 -5.70 -0.11
N GLU A 26 2.50 -5.86 -0.08
CA GLU A 26 3.16 -7.12 0.24
C GLU A 26 2.80 -7.63 1.64
N ILE A 27 2.73 -6.72 2.62
CA ILE A 27 2.28 -7.04 3.98
C ILE A 27 0.77 -7.28 4.01
N ALA A 28 -0.01 -6.37 3.43
CA ALA A 28 -1.48 -6.45 3.45
C ALA A 28 -2.02 -7.71 2.75
N ALA A 29 -1.35 -8.22 1.72
CA ALA A 29 -1.78 -9.41 0.98
C ALA A 29 -1.55 -10.73 1.72
N SER A 30 -0.57 -10.79 2.63
CA SER A 30 -0.09 -12.05 3.20
C SER A 30 -0.25 -12.11 4.72
N PHE A 31 -1.04 -13.07 5.21
CA PHE A 31 -1.15 -13.29 6.65
C PHE A 31 0.19 -13.69 7.26
N GLN A 32 1.02 -14.47 6.55
CA GLN A 32 2.36 -14.81 7.03
C GLN A 32 3.22 -13.56 7.17
N ALA A 33 3.18 -12.64 6.20
CA ALA A 33 3.95 -11.38 6.30
C ALA A 33 3.48 -10.52 7.48
N GLN A 34 2.17 -10.48 7.75
CA GLN A 34 1.62 -9.81 8.93
C GLN A 34 2.11 -10.45 10.24
N GLN A 35 2.15 -11.78 10.30
CA GLN A 35 2.69 -12.50 11.47
C GLN A 35 4.20 -12.26 11.65
N ASP A 36 4.95 -12.25 10.56
CA ASP A 36 6.39 -11.99 10.58
C ASP A 36 6.66 -10.55 11.05
N PHE A 37 5.85 -9.58 10.61
CA PHE A 37 5.91 -8.20 11.10
C PHE A 37 5.60 -8.14 12.60
N GLN A 38 4.53 -8.79 13.05
CA GLN A 38 4.18 -8.83 14.49
C GLN A 38 5.29 -9.46 15.33
N THR A 39 6.00 -10.45 14.79
CA THR A 39 7.12 -11.11 15.47
C THR A 39 8.34 -10.17 15.57
N GLN A 40 8.58 -9.36 14.54
CA GLN A 40 9.69 -8.40 14.51
C GLN A 40 9.43 -7.15 15.35
N ALA A 41 8.15 -6.75 15.48
CA ALA A 41 7.70 -5.63 16.32
C ALA A 41 6.55 -6.06 17.24
N PRO A 42 6.81 -6.79 18.33
CA PRO A 42 5.79 -7.32 19.23
C PRO A 42 4.91 -6.25 19.91
N GLU A 43 5.41 -5.04 20.04
CA GLU A 43 4.71 -3.88 20.61
C GLU A 43 3.74 -3.20 19.63
N THR A 44 3.86 -3.48 18.34
CA THR A 44 3.03 -2.88 17.29
C THR A 44 1.72 -3.65 17.18
N ASP A 45 0.59 -2.93 17.15
CA ASP A 45 -0.69 -3.53 16.76
C ASP A 45 -0.75 -3.67 15.24
N VAL A 46 -0.22 -4.77 14.72
CA VAL A 46 -0.09 -4.99 13.27
C VAL A 46 -1.44 -5.01 12.57
N ALA A 47 -2.52 -5.45 13.23
CA ALA A 47 -3.85 -5.39 12.63
C ALA A 47 -4.29 -3.94 12.42
N THR A 48 -4.03 -3.08 13.41
CA THR A 48 -4.30 -1.64 13.26
C THR A 48 -3.40 -1.01 12.21
N GLU A 49 -2.09 -1.29 12.21
CA GLU A 49 -1.16 -0.74 11.20
C GLU A 49 -1.57 -1.12 9.77
N VAL A 50 -1.85 -2.41 9.52
CA VAL A 50 -2.28 -2.87 8.18
C VAL A 50 -3.56 -2.16 7.74
N LEU A 51 -4.47 -1.86 8.66
CA LEU A 51 -5.71 -1.18 8.30
C LEU A 51 -5.51 0.34 8.14
N GLU A 52 -4.79 1.01 9.02
CA GLU A 52 -4.74 2.48 9.01
C GLU A 52 -3.66 3.03 8.06
N GLN A 53 -2.53 2.33 7.86
CA GLN A 53 -1.39 2.81 7.06
C GLN A 53 -1.73 3.06 5.58
N TRP A 54 -2.76 2.41 5.05
CA TRP A 54 -3.23 2.68 3.69
C TRP A 54 -3.64 4.16 3.49
N ALA A 55 -4.26 4.75 4.50
CA ALA A 55 -4.74 6.13 4.45
C ALA A 55 -3.59 7.16 4.43
N ASP A 56 -2.38 6.76 4.80
CA ASP A 56 -1.19 7.61 4.70
C ASP A 56 -0.74 7.80 3.24
N TRP A 57 -1.07 6.85 2.36
CA TRP A 57 -0.63 6.86 0.97
C TRP A 57 -1.75 7.21 -0.02
N VAL A 58 -2.99 6.90 0.33
CA VAL A 58 -4.15 7.08 -0.54
C VAL A 58 -5.13 8.06 0.09
N SER A 59 -4.90 9.33 -0.20
CA SER A 59 -5.73 10.46 0.22
C SER A 59 -7.10 10.46 -0.48
N PRO A 60 -8.08 11.25 -0.03
CA PRO A 60 -9.34 11.44 -0.78
C PRO A 60 -9.15 11.92 -2.22
N ASP A 61 -8.06 12.64 -2.51
CA ASP A 61 -7.73 13.20 -3.82
C ASP A 61 -6.70 12.36 -4.59
N TRP A 62 -6.46 11.10 -4.18
CA TRP A 62 -5.43 10.23 -4.76
C TRP A 62 -5.50 10.08 -6.28
N ARG A 63 -6.69 10.22 -6.89
CA ARG A 63 -6.85 10.13 -8.36
C ARG A 63 -6.13 11.26 -9.07
N GLU A 64 -6.09 12.42 -8.45
CA GLU A 64 -5.28 13.54 -8.89
C GLU A 64 -3.82 13.26 -8.55
N GLU A 65 -3.47 12.82 -7.36
CA GLU A 65 -2.05 12.73 -6.96
C GLU A 65 -1.26 11.60 -7.66
N LEU A 66 -1.87 10.44 -7.85
CA LEU A 66 -1.23 9.23 -8.40
C LEU A 66 -1.39 9.16 -9.92
N ARG A 67 -0.57 9.94 -10.64
CA ARG A 67 -0.67 10.17 -12.10
C ARG A 67 0.29 9.32 -12.94
N THR A 68 0.00 9.26 -14.24
CA THR A 68 0.94 8.79 -15.26
C THR A 68 2.14 9.75 -15.38
N PRO A 69 3.34 9.26 -15.76
CA PRO A 69 3.65 7.87 -16.12
C PRO A 69 4.03 6.96 -14.95
N THR A 70 4.18 7.50 -13.74
CA THR A 70 4.57 6.71 -12.57
C THR A 70 3.56 5.63 -12.26
N PHE A 71 2.28 5.99 -12.21
CA PHE A 71 1.16 5.05 -12.08
C PHE A 71 0.47 4.87 -13.43
N SER A 72 0.49 3.65 -13.94
CA SER A 72 -0.28 3.27 -15.13
C SER A 72 -1.78 3.29 -14.84
N GLU A 73 -2.60 3.38 -15.89
CA GLU A 73 -4.07 3.34 -15.75
C GLU A 73 -4.57 2.03 -15.11
N GLN A 74 -3.85 0.92 -15.30
CA GLN A 74 -4.16 -0.36 -14.66
C GLN A 74 -3.89 -0.29 -13.15
N GLU A 75 -2.74 0.25 -12.74
CA GLU A 75 -2.40 0.45 -11.32
C GLU A 75 -3.38 1.41 -10.65
N ARG A 76 -3.74 2.52 -11.30
CA ARG A 76 -4.75 3.46 -10.79
C ARG A 76 -6.11 2.77 -10.61
N THR A 77 -6.51 1.95 -11.57
CA THR A 77 -7.74 1.15 -11.47
C THR A 77 -7.69 0.17 -10.29
N ALA A 78 -6.56 -0.51 -10.10
CA ALA A 78 -6.35 -1.46 -9.01
C ALA A 78 -6.37 -0.77 -7.63
N ILE A 79 -5.74 0.40 -7.50
CA ILE A 79 -5.82 1.25 -6.29
C ILE A 79 -7.29 1.57 -5.96
N GLY A 80 -8.07 2.01 -6.95
CA GLY A 80 -9.48 2.34 -6.74
C GLY A 80 -10.34 1.15 -6.32
N GLN A 81 -10.06 -0.05 -6.85
CA GLN A 81 -10.74 -1.27 -6.43
C GLN A 81 -10.38 -1.67 -5.01
N TYR A 82 -9.09 -1.57 -4.65
CA TYR A 82 -8.64 -1.86 -3.28
C TYR A 82 -9.19 -0.84 -2.28
N GLN A 83 -9.18 0.46 -2.59
CA GLN A 83 -9.77 1.53 -1.79
C GLN A 83 -11.21 1.21 -1.36
N LEU A 84 -12.04 0.74 -2.30
CA LEU A 84 -13.44 0.42 -2.01
C LEU A 84 -13.57 -0.71 -0.97
N ILE A 85 -12.77 -1.77 -1.12
CA ILE A 85 -12.76 -2.90 -0.17
C ILE A 85 -12.18 -2.46 1.17
N TRP A 86 -11.15 -1.63 1.16
CA TRP A 86 -10.56 -1.04 2.36
C TRP A 86 -11.58 -0.21 3.14
N GLU A 87 -12.31 0.70 2.48
CA GLU A 87 -13.36 1.51 3.12
C GLU A 87 -14.47 0.63 3.71
N GLN A 88 -14.92 -0.39 2.98
CA GLN A 88 -15.92 -1.34 3.47
C GLN A 88 -15.41 -2.10 4.69
N THR A 89 -14.17 -2.58 4.64
CA THR A 89 -13.54 -3.30 5.75
C THR A 89 -13.39 -2.40 6.97
N HIS A 90 -12.93 -1.16 6.78
CA HIS A 90 -12.75 -0.17 7.83
C HIS A 90 -14.06 0.09 8.58
N ASN A 91 -15.16 0.26 7.84
CA ASN A 91 -16.50 0.51 8.37
C ASN A 91 -17.17 -0.70 9.03
N ASN A 92 -16.80 -1.92 8.65
CA ASN A 92 -17.47 -3.15 9.12
C ASN A 92 -16.77 -3.82 10.31
N LEU A 93 -15.51 -3.46 10.60
CA LEU A 93 -14.76 -4.09 11.68
C LEU A 93 -15.06 -3.43 13.04
N VAL A 94 -15.27 -4.27 14.05
CA VAL A 94 -15.42 -3.84 15.45
C VAL A 94 -14.14 -3.16 15.92
N ARG A 95 -14.28 -2.04 16.64
CA ARG A 95 -13.18 -1.31 17.28
C ARG A 95 -13.23 -1.46 18.81
N PRO A 96 -12.08 -1.62 19.50
CA PRO A 96 -10.73 -1.80 18.94
C PRO A 96 -10.61 -3.10 18.15
N LEU A 97 -9.68 -3.14 17.20
CA LEU A 97 -9.48 -4.33 16.37
C LEU A 97 -9.06 -5.52 17.26
N PRO A 98 -9.61 -6.73 17.02
CA PRO A 98 -9.08 -7.93 17.64
C PRO A 98 -7.62 -8.16 17.26
N ALA A 99 -6.87 -8.86 18.12
CA ALA A 99 -5.49 -9.26 17.81
C ALA A 99 -5.41 -10.02 16.47
N LEU A 100 -4.26 -9.94 15.81
CA LEU A 100 -4.02 -10.48 14.48
C LEU A 100 -4.45 -11.96 14.31
N VAL A 101 -4.20 -12.78 15.34
CA VAL A 101 -4.58 -14.22 15.39
C VAL A 101 -6.09 -14.48 15.40
N TYR A 102 -6.90 -13.47 15.68
CA TYR A 102 -8.36 -13.56 15.65
C TYR A 102 -8.94 -12.84 14.43
N ILE A 103 -8.46 -11.62 14.15
CA ILE A 103 -9.03 -10.80 13.06
C ILE A 103 -8.83 -11.44 11.69
N HIS A 104 -7.76 -12.21 11.48
CA HIS A 104 -7.49 -12.85 10.19
C HIS A 104 -8.55 -13.88 9.77
N LEU A 105 -9.36 -14.36 10.72
CA LEU A 105 -10.48 -15.26 10.49
C LEU A 105 -11.77 -14.52 10.06
N ALA A 106 -11.81 -13.19 10.19
CA ALA A 106 -12.95 -12.40 9.78
C ALA A 106 -13.05 -12.38 8.24
N PRO A 107 -14.25 -12.60 7.65
CA PRO A 107 -14.43 -12.54 6.20
C PRO A 107 -13.98 -11.21 5.59
N ALA A 108 -14.27 -10.08 6.25
CA ALA A 108 -13.83 -8.76 5.80
C ALA A 108 -12.29 -8.65 5.74
N TRP A 109 -11.57 -9.23 6.70
CA TRP A 109 -10.10 -9.24 6.67
C TRP A 109 -9.57 -10.12 5.53
N GLN A 110 -10.19 -11.27 5.28
CA GLN A 110 -9.82 -12.13 4.15
C GLN A 110 -10.06 -11.42 2.81
N GLU A 111 -11.19 -10.72 2.65
CA GLU A 111 -11.51 -9.93 1.46
C GLU A 111 -10.48 -8.81 1.26
N LEU A 112 -10.10 -8.12 2.33
CA LEU A 112 -9.02 -7.12 2.29
C LEU A 112 -7.71 -7.71 1.79
N ARG A 113 -7.27 -8.86 2.33
CA ARG A 113 -6.04 -9.53 1.88
C ARG A 113 -6.08 -9.94 0.42
N VAL A 114 -7.19 -10.52 -0.04
CA VAL A 114 -7.36 -10.93 -1.45
C VAL A 114 -7.37 -9.71 -2.38
N ALA A 115 -7.98 -8.60 -1.95
CA ALA A 115 -7.98 -7.36 -2.71
C ALA A 115 -6.56 -6.75 -2.79
N ALA A 116 -5.80 -6.79 -1.69
CA ALA A 116 -4.41 -6.36 -1.66
C ALA A 116 -3.53 -7.21 -2.59
N GLU A 117 -3.69 -8.54 -2.57
CA GLU A 117 -2.97 -9.46 -3.47
C GLU A 117 -3.23 -9.13 -4.95
N ARG A 118 -4.49 -8.88 -5.32
CA ARG A 118 -4.86 -8.49 -6.69
C ARG A 118 -4.26 -7.15 -7.09
N CYS A 119 -4.27 -6.18 -6.17
CA CYS A 119 -3.67 -4.88 -6.41
C CYS A 119 -2.15 -4.99 -6.59
N LEU A 120 -1.48 -5.71 -5.70
CA LEU A 120 -0.06 -6.00 -5.76
C LEU A 120 0.34 -6.66 -7.08
N ALA A 121 -0.43 -7.65 -7.54
CA ALA A 121 -0.15 -8.34 -8.79
C ALA A 121 -0.09 -7.39 -10.00
N VAL A 122 -0.89 -6.32 -10.01
CA VAL A 122 -0.85 -5.29 -11.06
C VAL A 122 0.43 -4.46 -10.98
N PHE A 123 0.84 -4.03 -9.78
CA PHE A 123 2.11 -3.30 -9.61
C PHE A 123 3.33 -4.14 -9.99
N MET A 124 3.29 -5.43 -9.67
CA MET A 124 4.40 -6.35 -9.93
C MET A 124 4.62 -6.67 -11.40
N VAL A 125 3.71 -6.28 -12.31
CA VAL A 125 3.95 -6.31 -13.77
C VAL A 125 5.16 -5.46 -14.14
N ARG A 126 5.34 -4.31 -13.47
CA ARG A 126 6.48 -3.40 -13.67
C ARG A 126 7.53 -3.51 -12.56
N GLY A 127 7.18 -4.11 -11.42
CA GLY A 127 8.04 -4.19 -10.24
C GLY A 127 8.30 -2.83 -9.59
N LYS A 128 9.27 -2.73 -8.69
CA LYS A 128 9.71 -1.45 -8.10
C LYS A 128 10.47 -0.60 -9.13
N LEU A 129 10.31 0.71 -9.04
CA LEU A 129 11.04 1.69 -9.87
C LEU A 129 12.29 2.20 -9.12
N SER A 130 13.18 2.89 -9.82
CA SER A 130 14.36 3.51 -9.17
C SER A 130 13.93 4.58 -8.18
N ASP A 131 14.59 4.63 -7.01
CA ASP A 131 14.39 5.70 -6.02
C ASP A 131 15.32 6.90 -6.27
N MET A 132 16.22 6.82 -7.26
CA MET A 132 17.24 7.83 -7.54
C MET A 132 17.08 8.45 -8.92
N GLU A 133 16.61 7.66 -9.88
CA GLU A 133 16.55 8.04 -11.30
C GLU A 133 15.10 8.04 -11.78
N GLU A 134 14.80 8.98 -12.67
CA GLU A 134 13.50 9.06 -13.32
C GLU A 134 13.26 7.85 -14.21
N ALA A 135 12.11 7.19 -14.04
CA ALA A 135 11.73 6.09 -14.91
C ALA A 135 11.40 6.64 -16.30
N THR A 136 12.13 6.17 -17.31
CA THR A 136 11.79 6.41 -18.72
C THR A 136 10.56 5.58 -19.09
N THR A 137 9.50 6.28 -19.53
CA THR A 137 8.25 5.74 -20.10
C THR A 137 8.47 4.77 -21.24
#